data_AF-A0A3B8PZI8-F1
#
_entry.id   AF-A0A3B8PZI8-F1
#
_cell.length_a   1.000
_cell.length_b   1.000
_cell.length_c   1.000
_cell.angle_alpha   90.00
_cell.angle_beta   90.00
_cell.angle_gamma   90.00
#
_symmetry.space_group_name_H-M   'P 1'
#
loop_
_entity.id
_entity.type
_entity.pdbx_description
1 polymer ?
#
loop_
_entity_poly.entity_id
_entity_poly.type
_entity_poly.pdbx_seq_one_letter_code
_entity_poly.pdbx_strand_id
1 'polypeptide(L)'
;MSTPMKALNLCSLAVAAGLSLAAACAADAPSPGYFDLGSFAPPKSGGEFVEVNLKGNLLRFAAKVAEQQEPDAADLLKSIESVRVNVVGLDESNRGEIKKRIETLAARLQTEGWERIVTVQKDGEDVGVYTKAGSQDSIAGIVVTVVSHEGQAVFVNVVGELKPEKIAELGERLHISPLKQAGEAIEKKP
;
A
#
# COMPACT_ATOMS: atom_id res chain seq x y z
N MET A 1 59.89 35.28 22.48
CA MET A 1 58.72 36.13 22.77
C MET A 1 58.77 37.34 21.85
N SER A 2 57.59 37.76 21.35
CA SER A 2 57.29 38.92 20.50
C SER A 2 57.51 38.79 18.98
N THR A 3 56.44 38.34 18.30
CA THR A 3 55.92 38.96 17.06
C THR A 3 55.65 40.46 17.26
N PRO A 4 55.66 41.31 16.20
CA PRO A 4 54.39 41.61 15.52
C PRO A 4 54.43 42.05 14.03
N MET A 5 53.23 41.93 13.41
CA MET A 5 52.55 42.82 12.45
C MET A 5 52.92 42.93 10.95
N LYS A 6 52.05 42.31 10.13
CA LYS A 6 51.20 42.85 9.03
C LYS A 6 51.70 43.98 8.10
N ALA A 7 51.65 43.68 6.80
CA ALA A 7 51.10 44.48 5.68
C ALA A 7 50.68 43.48 4.56
N LEU A 8 49.42 43.31 4.14
CA LEU A 8 48.60 44.12 3.19
C LEU A 8 49.39 44.45 1.90
N ASN A 9 49.02 44.14 0.64
CA ASN A 9 47.71 43.95 0.02
C ASN A 9 47.86 43.47 -1.47
N LEU A 10 46.73 43.08 -2.09
CA LEU A 10 46.39 43.08 -3.54
C LEU A 10 46.92 41.98 -4.49
N CYS A 11 46.01 41.10 -4.96
CA CYS A 11 45.64 40.97 -6.38
C CYS A 11 44.53 39.92 -6.61
N SER A 12 43.30 40.43 -6.83
CA SER A 12 42.27 40.04 -7.80
C SER A 12 42.23 38.62 -8.39
N LEU A 13 41.10 37.90 -8.24
CA LEU A 13 40.18 37.54 -9.34
C LEU A 13 38.92 36.81 -8.82
N ALA A 14 37.79 37.12 -9.45
CA ALA A 14 36.45 36.67 -9.13
C ALA A 14 36.21 35.16 -9.41
N VAL A 15 35.44 34.50 -8.54
CA VAL A 15 34.55 33.39 -8.94
C VAL A 15 33.23 33.53 -8.18
N ALA A 16 32.31 34.28 -8.78
CA ALA A 16 30.89 34.18 -8.51
C ALA A 16 30.28 33.41 -9.68
N ALA A 17 29.88 32.16 -9.47
CA ALA A 17 28.87 31.46 -10.29
C ALA A 17 28.72 30.02 -9.79
N GLY A 18 27.48 29.58 -9.55
CA GLY A 18 27.15 28.16 -9.54
C GLY A 18 26.52 27.61 -8.27
N LEU A 19 25.67 28.35 -7.55
CA LEU A 19 24.62 27.69 -6.78
C LEU A 19 23.55 27.23 -7.78
N SER A 20 23.77 26.05 -8.36
CA SER A 20 22.79 25.38 -9.21
C SER A 20 21.55 25.08 -8.37
N LEU A 21 20.51 25.88 -8.54
CA LEU A 21 19.15 25.50 -8.17
C LEU A 21 18.76 24.31 -9.05
N ALA A 22 19.07 23.10 -8.59
CA ALA A 22 18.35 21.91 -9.02
C ALA A 22 16.98 21.95 -8.33
N ALA A 23 16.05 22.72 -8.89
CA ALA A 23 14.64 22.50 -8.65
C ALA A 23 14.31 21.13 -9.26
N ALA A 24 14.48 20.07 -8.47
CA ALA A 24 13.94 18.78 -8.82
C ALA A 24 12.44 18.97 -9.01
N CYS A 25 11.94 18.67 -10.21
CA CYS A 25 10.53 18.42 -10.42
C CYS A 25 10.17 17.27 -9.47
N ALA A 26 9.64 17.59 -8.29
CA ALA A 26 8.91 16.63 -7.50
C ALA A 26 7.64 16.32 -8.31
N ALA A 27 7.76 15.40 -9.27
CA ALA A 27 6.61 14.61 -9.64
C ALA A 27 6.07 14.06 -8.31
N ASP A 28 4.79 14.27 -8.02
CA ASP A 28 4.13 13.67 -6.87
C ASP A 28 4.47 12.18 -6.90
N ALA A 29 5.39 11.78 -6.02
CA ALA A 29 5.77 10.39 -5.92
C ALA A 29 4.51 9.66 -5.47
N PRO A 30 4.18 8.51 -6.09
CA PRO A 30 3.06 7.71 -5.62
C PRO A 30 3.19 7.50 -4.11
N SER A 31 2.08 7.63 -3.38
CA SER A 31 2.06 7.43 -1.94
C SER A 31 2.75 6.10 -1.59
N PRO A 32 3.54 6.02 -0.50
CA PRO A 32 4.41 4.86 -0.26
C PRO A 32 3.70 3.50 -0.24
N GLY A 33 2.40 3.46 0.12
CA GLY A 33 1.58 2.26 0.10
C GLY A 33 0.84 1.96 -1.21
N TYR A 34 1.02 2.78 -2.24
CA TYR A 34 0.52 2.47 -3.57
C TYR A 34 1.31 1.33 -4.18
N PHE A 35 0.61 0.29 -4.65
CA PHE A 35 1.21 -0.80 -5.38
C PHE A 35 0.48 -1.04 -6.69
N ASP A 36 1.23 -1.07 -7.80
CA ASP A 36 0.64 -1.32 -9.11
C ASP A 36 0.32 -2.80 -9.30
N LEU A 37 -0.96 -3.12 -9.10
CA LEU A 37 -1.56 -4.44 -9.36
C LEU A 37 -1.66 -4.76 -10.86
N GLY A 38 -1.41 -3.79 -11.76
CA GLY A 38 -1.64 -3.87 -13.20
C GLY A 38 -3.13 -3.77 -13.56
N SER A 39 -3.48 -4.08 -14.82
CA SER A 39 -4.86 -4.07 -15.31
C SER A 39 -5.45 -5.47 -15.33
N PHE A 40 -6.73 -5.62 -14.99
CA PHE A 40 -7.43 -6.90 -15.04
C PHE A 40 -8.44 -6.87 -16.19
N ALA A 41 -8.72 -8.05 -16.74
CA ALA A 41 -9.72 -8.22 -17.79
C ALA A 41 -10.71 -9.31 -17.37
N PRO A 42 -11.97 -9.21 -17.78
CA PRO A 42 -12.94 -10.27 -17.55
C PRO A 42 -12.49 -11.57 -18.25
N PRO A 43 -12.91 -12.74 -17.74
CA PRO A 43 -12.64 -14.02 -18.40
C PRO A 43 -13.20 -14.05 -19.81
N LYS A 44 -12.49 -14.69 -20.75
CA LYS A 44 -12.92 -14.75 -22.15
C LYS A 44 -14.23 -15.53 -22.33
N SER A 45 -14.50 -16.48 -21.43
CA SER A 45 -15.75 -17.24 -21.43
C SER A 45 -16.94 -16.44 -20.86
N GLY A 46 -16.71 -15.22 -20.38
CA GLY A 46 -17.65 -14.50 -19.53
C GLY A 46 -17.53 -14.95 -18.07
N GLY A 47 -17.99 -14.12 -17.14
CA GLY A 47 -17.89 -14.42 -15.72
C GLY A 47 -17.91 -13.17 -14.86
N GLU A 48 -17.72 -13.38 -13.57
CA GLU A 48 -17.67 -12.28 -12.61
C GLU A 48 -16.42 -11.42 -12.84
N PHE A 49 -16.65 -10.12 -12.93
CA PHE A 49 -15.61 -9.12 -13.00
C PHE A 49 -16.08 -7.88 -12.27
N VAL A 50 -15.41 -7.52 -11.19
CA VAL A 50 -15.73 -6.35 -10.38
C VAL A 50 -14.45 -5.53 -10.21
N GLU A 51 -14.50 -4.27 -10.62
CA GLU A 51 -13.44 -3.30 -10.34
C GLU A 51 -14.02 -2.17 -9.50
N VAL A 52 -13.43 -1.97 -8.31
CA VAL A 52 -13.77 -0.87 -7.42
C VAL A 52 -12.52 -0.03 -7.22
N ASN A 53 -12.63 1.27 -7.45
CA ASN A 53 -11.57 2.24 -7.24
C ASN A 53 -12.13 3.44 -6.50
N LEU A 54 -11.85 3.51 -5.20
CA LEU A 54 -12.30 4.57 -4.32
C LEU A 54 -11.13 5.47 -3.98
N LYS A 55 -11.33 6.78 -4.11
CA LYS A 55 -10.32 7.80 -3.79
C LYS A 55 -10.95 9.00 -3.13
N GLY A 56 -10.19 9.66 -2.26
CA GLY A 56 -10.45 11.02 -1.78
C GLY A 56 -11.90 11.30 -1.40
N ASN A 57 -12.63 12.00 -2.28
CA ASN A 57 -13.98 12.50 -2.02
C ASN A 57 -14.99 11.38 -1.69
N LEU A 58 -14.92 10.23 -2.39
CA LEU A 58 -15.86 9.13 -2.17
C LEU A 58 -15.63 8.45 -0.82
N LEU A 59 -14.36 8.28 -0.42
CA LEU A 59 -14.02 7.75 0.89
C LEU A 59 -14.46 8.69 2.01
N ARG A 60 -14.28 10.00 1.85
CA ARG A 60 -14.78 10.99 2.82
C ARG A 60 -16.30 11.00 2.91
N PHE A 61 -17.00 10.80 1.80
CA PHE A 61 -18.46 10.64 1.83
C PHE A 61 -18.88 9.37 2.56
N ALA A 62 -18.25 8.23 2.25
CA ALA A 62 -18.50 6.96 2.93
C ALA A 62 -18.26 7.08 4.45
N ALA A 63 -17.15 7.72 4.85
CA ALA A 63 -16.85 8.00 6.26
C ALA A 63 -17.94 8.82 6.95
N LYS A 64 -18.45 9.88 6.30
CA LYS A 64 -19.55 10.69 6.85
C LYS A 64 -20.86 9.91 7.01
N VAL A 65 -21.16 9.01 6.08
CA VAL A 65 -22.36 8.14 6.17
C VAL A 65 -22.21 7.15 7.33
N ALA A 66 -21.01 6.58 7.49
CA ALA A 66 -20.71 5.63 8.55
C ALA A 66 -20.63 6.27 9.95
N GLU A 67 -20.37 7.58 10.05
CA GLU A 67 -20.03 8.27 11.30
C GLU A 67 -21.03 8.07 12.46
N GLN A 68 -22.33 7.92 12.16
CA GLN A 68 -23.37 7.72 13.19
C GLN A 68 -23.60 6.25 13.57
N GLN A 69 -23.44 5.33 12.63
CA GLN A 69 -23.80 3.92 12.80
C GLN A 69 -22.59 3.04 13.12
N GLU A 70 -21.44 3.39 12.54
CA GLU A 70 -20.19 2.64 12.62
C GLU A 70 -19.00 3.60 12.80
N PRO A 71 -18.86 4.26 13.97
CA PRO A 71 -17.84 5.28 14.20
C PRO A 71 -16.41 4.76 13.97
N ASP A 72 -16.08 3.54 14.39
CA ASP A 72 -14.74 2.98 14.14
C ASP A 72 -14.46 2.74 12.65
N ALA A 73 -15.49 2.32 11.88
CA ALA A 73 -15.34 2.15 10.44
C ALA A 73 -15.19 3.52 9.75
N ALA A 74 -15.92 4.53 10.21
CA ALA A 74 -15.76 5.90 9.73
C ALA A 74 -14.34 6.44 10.00
N ASP A 75 -13.77 6.16 11.16
CA ASP A 75 -12.42 6.60 11.51
C ASP A 75 -11.34 5.90 10.69
N LEU A 76 -11.50 4.60 10.39
CA LEU A 76 -10.65 3.91 9.43
C LEU A 76 -10.81 4.46 8.01
N LEU A 77 -12.03 4.73 7.55
CA LEU A 77 -12.26 5.31 6.23
C LEU A 77 -11.61 6.70 6.09
N LYS A 78 -11.51 7.47 7.18
CA LYS A 78 -10.81 8.77 7.20
C LYS A 78 -9.29 8.63 7.06
N SER A 79 -8.69 7.50 7.45
CA SER A 79 -7.25 7.27 7.32
C SER A 79 -6.85 6.67 5.97
N ILE A 80 -7.82 6.25 5.16
CA ILE A 80 -7.58 5.70 3.82
C ILE A 80 -7.54 6.83 2.78
N GLU A 81 -6.47 6.86 2.01
CA GLU A 81 -6.29 7.73 0.85
C GLU A 81 -6.96 7.14 -0.40
N SER A 82 -6.75 5.84 -0.63
CA SER A 82 -7.35 5.11 -1.75
C SER A 82 -7.55 3.62 -1.49
N VAL A 83 -8.53 3.04 -2.16
CA VAL A 83 -8.81 1.60 -2.18
C VAL A 83 -8.99 1.16 -3.62
N ARG A 84 -8.25 0.14 -4.04
CA ARG A 84 -8.47 -0.57 -5.29
C ARG A 84 -8.80 -2.02 -5.01
N VAL A 85 -9.93 -2.51 -5.52
CA VAL A 85 -10.35 -3.91 -5.45
C VAL A 85 -10.60 -4.41 -6.87
N ASN A 86 -10.06 -5.58 -7.20
CA ASN A 86 -10.39 -6.29 -8.43
C ASN A 86 -10.81 -7.71 -8.05
N VAL A 87 -12.00 -8.12 -8.47
CA VAL A 87 -12.49 -9.50 -8.39
C VAL A 87 -12.58 -10.03 -9.81
N VAL A 88 -11.96 -11.18 -10.06
CA VAL A 88 -11.91 -11.83 -11.37
C VAL A 88 -12.33 -13.29 -11.19
N GLY A 89 -13.39 -13.69 -11.89
CA GLY A 89 -13.77 -15.10 -11.99
C GLY A 89 -12.67 -15.92 -12.68
N LEU A 90 -12.50 -17.17 -12.26
CA LEU A 90 -11.47 -18.07 -12.76
C LEU A 90 -12.08 -19.24 -13.50
N ASP A 91 -11.74 -19.36 -14.77
CA ASP A 91 -12.06 -20.49 -15.64
C ASP A 91 -10.77 -21.17 -16.12
N GLU A 92 -10.90 -22.22 -16.93
CA GLU A 92 -9.74 -22.91 -17.50
C GLU A 92 -8.90 -22.00 -18.41
N SER A 93 -9.51 -20.97 -19.00
CA SER A 93 -8.86 -20.06 -19.96
C SER A 93 -7.93 -19.04 -19.30
N ASN A 94 -8.17 -18.65 -18.04
CA ASN A 94 -7.41 -17.60 -17.34
C ASN A 94 -6.72 -18.04 -16.04
N ARG A 95 -7.09 -19.18 -15.43
CA ARG A 95 -6.56 -19.62 -14.12
C ARG A 95 -5.03 -19.68 -14.06
N GLY A 96 -4.40 -20.22 -15.11
CA GLY A 96 -2.94 -20.33 -15.18
C GLY A 96 -2.23 -18.97 -15.26
N GLU A 97 -2.82 -18.01 -15.97
CA GLU A 97 -2.31 -16.64 -16.06
C GLU A 97 -2.42 -15.92 -14.72
N ILE A 98 -3.60 -16.00 -14.08
CA ILE A 98 -3.84 -15.35 -12.79
C ILE A 98 -2.91 -15.91 -11.70
N LYS A 99 -2.67 -17.22 -11.66
CA LYS A 99 -1.73 -17.82 -10.71
C LYS A 99 -0.32 -17.26 -10.88
N LYS A 100 0.21 -17.24 -12.12
CA LYS A 100 1.53 -16.65 -12.41
C LYS A 100 1.60 -15.17 -12.04
N ARG A 101 0.49 -14.45 -12.23
CA ARG A 101 0.40 -13.04 -11.86
C ARG A 101 0.52 -12.85 -10.36
N ILE A 102 -0.14 -13.67 -9.55
CA ILE A 102 -0.02 -13.61 -8.09
C ILE A 102 1.42 -13.88 -7.66
N GLU A 103 2.07 -14.91 -8.22
CA GLU A 103 3.48 -15.20 -7.95
C GLU A 103 4.38 -14.01 -8.31
N THR A 104 4.11 -13.36 -9.45
CA THR A 104 4.85 -12.18 -9.91
C THR A 104 4.63 -10.97 -8.98
N LEU A 105 3.39 -10.71 -8.57
CA LEU A 105 3.06 -9.62 -7.64
C LEU A 105 3.70 -9.87 -6.27
N ALA A 106 3.66 -11.11 -5.77
CA ALA A 106 4.30 -11.49 -4.51
C ALA A 106 5.82 -11.24 -4.54
N ALA A 107 6.49 -11.62 -5.62
CA ALA A 107 7.92 -11.36 -5.79
C ALA A 107 8.21 -9.85 -5.86
N ARG A 108 7.40 -9.08 -6.59
CA ARG A 108 7.52 -7.62 -6.68
C ARG A 108 7.34 -6.93 -5.34
N LEU A 109 6.30 -7.30 -4.59
CA LEU A 109 6.03 -6.78 -3.24
C LEU A 109 7.26 -6.96 -2.35
N GLN A 110 7.86 -8.15 -2.34
CA GLN A 110 9.08 -8.42 -1.58
C GLN A 110 10.25 -7.53 -2.02
N THR A 111 10.47 -7.35 -3.33
CA THR A 111 11.55 -6.50 -3.85
C THR A 111 11.32 -5.00 -3.61
N GLU A 112 10.06 -4.57 -3.53
CA GLU A 112 9.65 -3.18 -3.27
C GLU A 112 9.55 -2.88 -1.76
N GLY A 113 10.02 -3.81 -0.92
CA GLY A 113 10.14 -3.64 0.53
C GLY A 113 8.80 -3.70 1.26
N TRP A 114 7.87 -4.54 0.77
CA TRP A 114 6.67 -4.92 1.49
C TRP A 114 6.94 -6.15 2.36
N GLU A 115 6.36 -6.19 3.55
CA GLU A 115 6.46 -7.34 4.47
C GLU A 115 5.23 -8.23 4.28
N ARG A 116 5.45 -9.54 4.10
CA ARG A 116 4.35 -10.52 4.07
C ARG A 116 4.02 -10.94 5.49
N ILE A 117 2.82 -10.58 5.96
CA ILE A 117 2.40 -10.82 7.35
C ILE A 117 1.41 -11.98 7.49
N VAL A 118 0.70 -12.33 6.41
CA VAL A 118 -0.19 -13.50 6.39
C VAL A 118 0.02 -14.30 5.11
N THR A 119 0.03 -15.62 5.28
CA THR A 119 0.03 -16.60 4.19
C THR A 119 -0.90 -17.75 4.56
N VAL A 120 -1.88 -18.03 3.71
CA VAL A 120 -2.71 -19.25 3.81
C VAL A 120 -2.59 -19.98 2.48
N GLN A 121 -2.21 -21.24 2.51
CA GLN A 121 -2.18 -22.09 1.33
C GLN A 121 -2.78 -23.44 1.69
N LYS A 122 -4.00 -23.72 1.22
CA LYS A 122 -4.73 -24.93 1.57
C LYS A 122 -5.80 -25.25 0.52
N ASP A 123 -5.90 -26.50 0.08
CA ASP A 123 -7.01 -27.02 -0.73
C ASP A 123 -7.40 -26.15 -1.96
N GLY A 124 -6.42 -25.54 -2.63
CA GLY A 124 -6.65 -24.65 -3.78
C GLY A 124 -6.97 -23.19 -3.43
N GLU A 125 -7.00 -22.86 -2.13
CA GLU A 125 -6.99 -21.51 -1.60
C GLU A 125 -5.56 -20.99 -1.43
N ASP A 126 -5.30 -19.77 -1.88
CA ASP A 126 -4.05 -19.05 -1.67
C ASP A 126 -4.36 -17.61 -1.24
N VAL A 127 -3.96 -17.24 -0.02
CA VAL A 127 -4.11 -15.91 0.55
C VAL A 127 -2.74 -15.33 0.88
N GLY A 128 -2.50 -14.11 0.43
CA GLY A 128 -1.34 -13.30 0.82
C GLY A 128 -1.80 -11.95 1.34
N VAL A 129 -1.30 -11.55 2.50
CA VAL A 129 -1.46 -10.18 3.04
C VAL A 129 -0.08 -9.58 3.23
N TYR A 130 0.09 -8.39 2.69
CA TYR A 130 1.35 -7.65 2.67
C TYR A 130 1.13 -6.24 3.22
N THR A 131 2.10 -5.73 3.96
CA THR A 131 2.08 -4.38 4.50
C THR A 131 3.30 -3.58 4.09
N LYS A 132 3.10 -2.28 3.92
CA LYS A 132 4.16 -1.31 3.74
C LYS A 132 4.23 -0.42 4.97
N ALA A 133 5.39 -0.40 5.63
CA ALA A 133 5.62 0.52 6.74
C ALA A 133 5.47 1.98 6.28
N GLY A 134 4.75 2.77 7.08
CA GLY A 134 4.58 4.20 6.93
C GLY A 134 5.45 4.98 7.91
N SER A 135 5.04 6.22 8.22
CA SER A 135 5.72 7.06 9.20
C SER A 135 5.15 6.84 10.61
N GLN A 136 5.96 7.03 11.66
CA GLN A 136 5.49 7.00 13.06
C GLN A 136 4.63 5.76 13.38
N ASP A 137 5.15 4.58 13.08
CA ASP A 137 4.53 3.28 13.34
C ASP A 137 3.19 3.02 12.61
N SER A 138 2.83 3.87 11.64
CA SER A 138 1.70 3.61 10.74
C SER A 138 2.06 2.61 9.63
N ILE A 139 1.03 2.10 8.97
CA ILE A 139 1.11 1.30 7.74
C ILE A 139 0.69 2.21 6.58
N ALA A 140 1.61 2.45 5.65
CA ALA A 140 1.35 3.25 4.44
C ALA A 140 0.40 2.54 3.47
N GLY A 141 0.39 1.21 3.47
CA GLY A 141 -0.53 0.45 2.63
C GLY A 141 -0.60 -1.04 2.95
N ILE A 142 -1.68 -1.64 2.47
CA ILE A 142 -1.97 -3.07 2.57
C ILE A 142 -2.23 -3.59 1.16
N VAL A 143 -1.67 -4.75 0.83
CA VAL A 143 -2.02 -5.52 -0.36
C VAL A 143 -2.55 -6.88 0.04
N VAL A 144 -3.68 -7.27 -0.52
CA VAL A 144 -4.28 -8.60 -0.32
C VAL A 144 -4.43 -9.29 -1.67
N THR A 145 -4.00 -10.53 -1.75
CA THR A 145 -4.23 -11.43 -2.89
C THR A 145 -4.94 -12.67 -2.40
N VAL A 146 -6.06 -13.04 -3.02
CA VAL A 146 -6.82 -14.26 -2.72
C VAL A 146 -7.03 -15.01 -4.02
N VAL A 147 -6.81 -16.32 -4.00
CA VAL A 147 -7.42 -17.29 -4.90
C VAL A 147 -8.34 -18.14 -4.06
N SER A 148 -9.63 -18.14 -4.37
CA SER A 148 -10.60 -19.01 -3.71
C SER A 148 -10.74 -20.34 -4.45
N HIS A 149 -11.09 -21.37 -3.71
CA HIS A 149 -11.46 -22.68 -4.28
C HIS A 149 -12.72 -22.57 -5.16
N GLU A 150 -13.59 -21.59 -4.91
CA GLU A 150 -14.79 -21.28 -5.70
C GLU A 150 -14.49 -20.70 -7.10
N GLY A 151 -13.20 -20.54 -7.43
CA GLY A 151 -12.79 -20.04 -8.73
C GLY A 151 -12.94 -18.53 -8.84
N GLN A 152 -12.55 -17.79 -7.81
CA GLN A 152 -12.39 -16.34 -7.87
C GLN A 152 -10.97 -15.96 -7.49
N ALA A 153 -10.48 -14.86 -8.07
CA ALA A 153 -9.29 -14.18 -7.59
C ALA A 153 -9.64 -12.76 -7.15
N VAL A 154 -9.17 -12.38 -5.97
CA VAL A 154 -9.38 -11.04 -5.40
C VAL A 154 -8.04 -10.36 -5.19
N PHE A 155 -7.93 -9.12 -5.65
CA PHE A 155 -6.75 -8.28 -5.48
C PHE A 155 -7.17 -6.96 -4.86
N VAL A 156 -6.57 -6.63 -3.71
CA VAL A 156 -6.84 -5.39 -3.00
C VAL A 156 -5.53 -4.63 -2.79
N ASN A 157 -5.56 -3.31 -3.01
CA ASN A 157 -4.56 -2.39 -2.50
C ASN A 157 -5.26 -1.25 -1.76
N VAL A 158 -4.95 -1.11 -0.47
CA VAL A 158 -5.38 0.00 0.39
C VAL A 158 -4.17 0.87 0.66
N VAL A 159 -4.32 2.18 0.47
CA VAL A 159 -3.27 3.18 0.68
C VAL A 159 -3.77 4.19 1.70
N GLY A 160 -2.94 4.56 2.68
CA GLY A 160 -3.32 5.53 3.71
C GLY A 160 -2.34 5.56 4.87
N GLU A 161 -2.74 6.23 5.96
CA GLU A 161 -1.99 6.24 7.23
C GLU A 161 -2.71 5.35 8.24
N LEU A 162 -2.54 4.04 8.09
CA LEU A 162 -3.33 3.06 8.83
C LEU A 162 -2.65 2.72 10.16
N LYS A 163 -3.42 2.78 11.25
CA LYS A 163 -2.93 2.35 12.56
C LYS A 163 -3.14 0.84 12.73
N PRO A 164 -2.11 0.05 13.11
CA PRO A 164 -2.22 -1.39 13.28
C PRO A 164 -3.35 -1.81 14.22
N GLU A 165 -3.52 -1.08 15.33
CA GLU A 165 -4.52 -1.37 16.37
C GLU A 165 -5.93 -1.26 15.80
N LYS A 166 -6.17 -0.26 14.96
CA LYS A 166 -7.47 -0.05 14.30
C LYS A 166 -7.79 -1.13 13.28
N ILE A 167 -6.79 -1.68 12.61
CA ILE A 167 -6.97 -2.83 11.71
C ILE A 167 -7.31 -4.09 12.51
N ALA A 168 -6.62 -4.32 13.64
CA ALA A 168 -6.87 -5.47 14.51
C ALA A 168 -8.30 -5.43 15.08
N GLU A 169 -8.73 -4.28 15.63
CA GLU A 169 -10.07 -4.04 16.13
C GLU A 169 -11.14 -4.36 15.06
N LEU A 170 -10.92 -3.92 13.81
CA LEU A 170 -11.86 -4.20 12.72
C LEU A 170 -11.87 -5.69 12.34
N GLY A 171 -10.71 -6.33 12.27
CA GLY A 171 -10.59 -7.76 11.99
C GLY A 171 -11.35 -8.62 13.01
N GLU A 172 -11.31 -8.24 14.28
CA GLU A 172 -12.07 -8.89 15.34
C GLU A 172 -13.58 -8.65 15.19
N ARG A 173 -14.00 -7.40 15.01
CA ARG A 173 -15.42 -7.03 14.89
C ARG A 173 -16.11 -7.63 13.67
N LEU A 174 -15.42 -7.76 12.55
CA LEU A 174 -15.95 -8.33 11.31
C LEU A 174 -15.75 -9.85 11.23
N HIS A 175 -15.19 -10.48 12.26
CA HIS A 175 -14.84 -11.90 12.29
C HIS A 175 -13.92 -12.33 11.11
N ILE A 176 -13.03 -11.44 10.68
CA ILE A 176 -12.09 -11.69 9.59
C ILE A 176 -10.76 -12.17 10.20
N SER A 177 -10.61 -13.49 10.31
CA SER A 177 -9.42 -14.11 10.93
C SER A 177 -8.07 -13.64 10.33
N PRO A 178 -7.93 -13.44 9.01
CA PRO A 178 -6.69 -12.90 8.44
C PRO A 178 -6.32 -11.49 8.91
N LEU A 179 -7.30 -10.61 9.13
CA LEU A 179 -7.03 -9.23 9.59
C LEU A 179 -6.66 -9.17 11.07
N LYS A 180 -7.28 -10.04 11.89
CA LYS A 180 -6.86 -10.23 13.28
C LYS A 180 -5.39 -10.65 13.36
N GLN A 181 -4.99 -11.65 12.58
CA GLN A 181 -3.60 -12.12 12.55
C GLN A 181 -2.65 -11.05 12.05
N ALA A 182 -3.05 -10.28 11.04
CA ALA A 182 -2.28 -9.17 10.52
C ALA A 182 -2.00 -8.11 11.60
N GLY A 183 -3.01 -7.69 12.36
CA GLY A 183 -2.84 -6.74 13.46
C GLY A 183 -1.92 -7.26 14.57
N GLU A 184 -2.16 -8.48 15.04
CA GLU A 184 -1.35 -9.11 16.09
C GLU A 184 0.11 -9.34 15.69
N ALA A 185 0.38 -9.65 14.42
CA ALA A 185 1.74 -9.84 13.91
C ALA A 185 2.55 -8.54 13.91
N ILE A 186 1.88 -7.40 13.77
CA ILE A 186 2.51 -6.07 13.72
C ILE A 186 2.80 -5.56 15.13
N GLU A 187 1.88 -5.73 16.10
CA GLU A 187 2.09 -5.32 17.50
C GLU A 187 3.23 -6.07 18.22
N LYS A 188 3.57 -7.30 17.79
CA LYS A 188 4.57 -8.15 18.46
C LYS A 188 6.01 -7.86 18.05
N LYS A 189 6.27 -6.89 17.16
CA LYS A 189 7.63 -6.53 16.73
C LYS A 189 8.24 -5.58 17.80
N PRO A 190 9.36 -5.97 18.45
CA PRO A 190 10.01 -5.15 19.48
C PRO A 190 10.66 -3.89 18.93
#